data_AF-A0A7C1LRU2-F1
#
_entry.id   AF-A0A7C1LRU2-F1
#
_cell.length_a   1.000
_cell.length_b   1.000
_cell.length_c   1.000
_cell.angle_alpha   90.00
_cell.angle_beta   90.00
_cell.angle_gamma   90.00
#
_symmetry.space_group_name_H-M   'P 1'
#
loop_
_entity.id
_entity.type
_entity.pdbx_description
1 polymer ?
#
loop_
_entity_poly.entity_id
_entity_poly.type
_entity_poly.pdbx_seq_one_letter_code
_entity_poly.pdbx_strand_id
1 'polypeptide(L)'
;MKIDFREAKSIITKSNIPSIDFVINPYTGCQHGCIYCYAEFMIRFTGHKGDKWGQFLDIKTFDFDKIKPQKYVGKRILLSSVTDPYLPLEKKYQNTRKILEKLKGTSAEVSILTKSKLVVRDIDLFKQFKNIRIGISINTLDEDFARIIERAASKPMDRLDAIKKISEAGISTYVFLSPFFPEISDFKAIIEESIDFTDNYSFENLNFRPHNIPRIMRVIKENYPKLLPKYKEIQKDPSYWDEVESNIRSYCEHKNLNFKIQFHHGGFSKS
;
A
#
# COMPACT_ATOMS: atom_id res chain seq x y z
N MET A 1 -17.57 -8.83 -9.35
CA MET A 1 -17.35 -7.76 -8.36
C MET A 1 -18.53 -6.81 -8.43
N LYS A 2 -19.13 -6.47 -7.29
CA LYS A 2 -20.21 -5.48 -7.21
C LYS A 2 -19.65 -4.07 -7.30
N ILE A 3 -20.32 -3.19 -8.03
CA ILE A 3 -19.88 -1.80 -8.24
C ILE A 3 -21.05 -0.89 -7.94
N ASP A 4 -20.86 0.01 -6.98
CA ASP A 4 -21.86 1.01 -6.59
C ASP A 4 -21.24 2.42 -6.73
N PHE A 5 -22.07 3.44 -7.00
CA PHE A 5 -21.64 4.84 -7.01
C PHE A 5 -22.09 5.52 -5.72
N ARG A 6 -21.17 6.20 -5.04
CA ARG A 6 -21.43 6.84 -3.76
C ARG A 6 -21.07 8.32 -3.82
N GLU A 7 -22.05 9.18 -3.67
CA GLU A 7 -21.79 10.62 -3.58
C GLU A 7 -21.03 10.94 -2.29
N ALA A 8 -19.89 11.61 -2.43
CA ALA A 8 -19.08 12.03 -1.31
C ALA A 8 -19.26 13.53 -1.04
N LYS A 9 -19.43 13.93 0.23
CA LYS A 9 -19.42 15.35 0.61
C LYS A 9 -18.02 15.97 0.49
N SER A 10 -16.98 15.17 0.75
CA SER A 10 -15.57 15.50 0.55
C SER A 10 -14.80 14.23 0.23
N ILE A 11 -13.80 14.34 -0.65
CA ILE A 11 -12.87 13.26 -0.96
C ILE A 11 -11.56 13.34 -0.17
N ILE A 12 -11.26 14.51 0.40
CA ILE A 12 -10.08 14.81 1.22
C ILE A 12 -10.51 14.91 2.68
N THR A 13 -9.93 14.08 3.55
CA THR A 13 -10.26 14.01 4.97
C THR A 13 -9.00 14.13 5.81
N LYS A 14 -9.11 14.69 7.03
CA LYS A 14 -8.00 14.68 7.99
C LYS A 14 -7.57 13.24 8.28
N SER A 15 -6.28 13.05 8.49
CA SER A 15 -5.68 11.74 8.73
C SER A 15 -5.25 11.58 10.18
N ASN A 16 -5.36 10.35 10.69
CA ASN A 16 -4.79 9.95 11.97
C ASN A 16 -3.46 9.19 11.80
N ILE A 17 -2.99 9.03 10.56
CA ILE A 17 -1.68 8.40 10.28
C ILE A 17 -0.60 9.39 10.71
N PRO A 18 0.38 8.98 11.56
CA PRO A 18 1.46 9.85 11.97
C PRO A 18 2.18 10.49 10.78
N SER A 19 2.44 11.79 10.86
CA SER A 19 3.12 12.57 9.81
C SER A 19 2.33 12.77 8.50
N ILE A 20 1.04 12.43 8.46
CA ILE A 20 0.16 12.69 7.31
C ILE A 20 -1.00 13.58 7.78
N ASP A 21 -1.15 14.77 7.18
CA ASP A 21 -2.22 15.70 7.55
C ASP A 21 -3.57 15.29 6.95
N PHE A 22 -3.57 14.82 5.70
CA PHE A 22 -4.78 14.47 4.96
C PHE A 22 -4.63 13.16 4.19
N VAL A 23 -5.75 12.46 4.03
CA VAL A 23 -5.86 11.30 3.14
C VAL A 23 -6.94 11.55 2.11
N ILE A 24 -6.74 11.00 0.92
CA ILE A 24 -7.71 11.06 -0.18
C ILE A 24 -8.03 9.66 -0.64
N ASN A 25 -9.24 9.18 -0.42
CA ASN A 25 -9.66 7.83 -0.82
C ASN A 25 -10.69 7.93 -1.96
N PRO A 26 -10.30 7.75 -3.24
CA PRO A 26 -11.19 7.87 -4.40
C PRO A 26 -12.23 6.76 -4.50
N TYR A 27 -12.01 5.67 -3.77
CA TYR A 27 -12.84 4.48 -3.72
C TYR A 27 -13.05 4.02 -2.27
N THR A 28 -14.06 3.18 -2.05
CA THR A 28 -14.17 2.34 -0.85
C THR A 28 -14.33 0.89 -1.29
N GLY A 29 -13.63 -0.05 -0.65
CA GLY A 29 -13.36 -1.36 -1.25
C GLY A 29 -12.03 -1.36 -2.00
N CYS A 30 -11.58 -2.52 -2.47
CA CYS A 30 -10.30 -2.65 -3.16
C CYS A 30 -10.29 -3.91 -4.02
N GLN A 31 -10.03 -3.78 -5.31
CA GLN A 31 -10.09 -4.94 -6.22
C GLN A 31 -8.95 -5.93 -6.02
N HIS A 32 -7.82 -5.51 -5.42
CA HIS A 32 -6.68 -6.39 -5.15
C HIS A 32 -7.06 -7.57 -4.24
N GLY A 33 -7.99 -7.37 -3.30
CA GLY A 33 -8.55 -8.44 -2.48
C GLY A 33 -7.53 -9.18 -1.61
N CYS A 34 -6.49 -8.48 -1.13
CA CYS A 34 -5.38 -9.12 -0.42
C CYS A 34 -5.86 -9.84 0.86
N ILE A 35 -5.40 -11.06 1.10
CA ILE A 35 -5.90 -11.91 2.21
C ILE A 35 -5.61 -11.32 3.60
N TYR A 36 -4.57 -10.49 3.68
CA TYR A 36 -4.03 -9.90 4.90
C TYR A 36 -4.53 -8.45 5.12
N CYS A 37 -5.35 -7.92 4.21
CA CYS A 37 -5.65 -6.49 4.15
C CYS A 37 -6.25 -5.95 5.45
N TYR A 38 -5.63 -4.90 6.01
CA TYR A 38 -6.19 -4.25 7.19
C TYR A 38 -7.46 -3.46 6.85
N ALA A 39 -7.56 -2.87 5.65
CA ALA A 39 -8.66 -2.00 5.24
C ALA A 39 -10.02 -2.70 5.14
N GLU A 40 -10.08 -4.03 5.29
CA GLU A 40 -11.32 -4.80 5.39
C GLU A 40 -12.27 -4.29 6.49
N PHE A 41 -11.76 -3.66 7.56
CA PHE A 41 -12.63 -3.03 8.56
C PHE A 41 -13.57 -1.98 7.95
N MET A 42 -13.24 -1.42 6.78
CA MET A 42 -14.06 -0.40 6.12
C MET A 42 -15.44 -0.91 5.71
N ILE A 43 -15.64 -2.23 5.53
CA ILE A 43 -16.93 -2.81 5.11
C ILE A 43 -18.07 -2.33 6.00
N ARG A 44 -17.84 -2.20 7.32
CA ARG A 44 -18.84 -1.76 8.30
C ARG A 44 -19.39 -0.35 8.04
N PHE A 45 -18.73 0.45 7.20
CA PHE A 45 -19.13 1.81 6.85
C PHE A 45 -19.79 1.93 5.46
N THR A 46 -19.97 0.83 4.73
CA THR A 46 -20.37 0.85 3.31
C THR A 46 -21.81 0.38 3.06
N GLY A 47 -22.46 -0.22 4.07
CA GLY A 47 -23.79 -0.81 3.92
C GLY A 47 -23.82 -2.11 3.12
N HIS A 48 -22.67 -2.61 2.66
CA HIS A 48 -22.55 -3.92 2.03
C HIS A 48 -22.78 -5.03 3.08
N LYS A 49 -23.93 -5.70 2.99
CA LYS A 49 -24.30 -6.81 3.88
C LYS A 49 -23.96 -8.14 3.20
N GLY A 50 -23.02 -8.88 3.77
CA GLY A 50 -22.62 -10.21 3.27
C GLY A 50 -21.52 -10.19 2.20
N ASP A 51 -21.20 -9.04 1.61
CA ASP A 51 -20.06 -8.93 0.69
C ASP A 51 -18.72 -9.01 1.45
N LYS A 52 -17.72 -9.60 0.81
CA LYS A 52 -16.34 -9.68 1.34
C LYS A 52 -15.45 -8.59 0.75
N TRP A 53 -14.39 -8.22 1.46
CA TRP A 53 -13.36 -7.34 0.92
C TRP A 53 -12.77 -7.97 -0.34
N GLY A 54 -12.54 -7.17 -1.38
CA GLY A 54 -12.15 -7.70 -2.70
C GLY A 54 -13.33 -8.10 -3.60
N GLN A 55 -14.58 -8.07 -3.13
CA GLN A 55 -15.75 -8.44 -3.94
C GLN A 55 -16.64 -7.25 -4.34
N PHE A 56 -16.42 -6.07 -3.76
CA PHE A 56 -17.10 -4.84 -4.12
C PHE A 56 -16.13 -3.67 -4.31
N LEU A 57 -16.59 -2.65 -5.03
CA LEU A 57 -15.96 -1.34 -5.11
C LEU A 57 -17.02 -0.23 -5.19
N ASP A 58 -17.06 0.61 -4.17
CA ASP A 58 -17.78 1.88 -4.20
C ASP A 58 -16.92 2.92 -4.92
N ILE A 59 -17.42 3.46 -6.02
CA ILE A 59 -16.80 4.57 -6.74
C ILE A 59 -17.34 5.86 -6.17
N LYS A 60 -16.45 6.70 -5.61
CA LYS A 60 -16.90 7.99 -5.09
C LYS A 60 -17.17 8.95 -6.23
N THR A 61 -18.40 9.46 -6.30
CA THR A 61 -18.77 10.58 -7.16
C THR A 61 -18.60 11.87 -6.37
N PHE A 62 -17.90 12.83 -6.97
CA PHE A 62 -17.57 14.10 -6.35
C PHE A 62 -17.34 15.14 -7.44
N ASP A 63 -17.77 16.37 -7.20
CA ASP A 63 -17.42 17.51 -8.04
C ASP A 63 -15.97 17.92 -7.73
N PHE A 64 -15.03 17.45 -8.55
CA PHE A 64 -13.60 17.70 -8.36
C PHE A 64 -13.22 19.19 -8.42
N ASP A 65 -14.03 20.07 -9.01
CA ASP A 65 -13.78 21.53 -9.01
C ASP A 65 -13.93 22.17 -7.62
N LYS A 66 -14.53 21.44 -6.67
CA LYS A 66 -14.57 21.81 -5.25
C LYS A 66 -13.24 21.58 -4.53
N ILE A 67 -12.29 20.83 -5.11
CA ILE A 67 -10.93 20.76 -4.56
C ILE A 67 -10.30 22.14 -4.69
N LYS A 68 -9.88 22.72 -3.56
CA LYS A 68 -9.17 24.00 -3.50
C LYS A 68 -7.72 23.76 -3.08
N PRO A 69 -6.77 23.57 -4.02
CA PRO A 69 -5.40 23.15 -3.74
C PRO A 69 -4.65 24.07 -2.78
N GLN A 70 -5.01 25.35 -2.76
CA GLN A 70 -4.44 26.38 -1.89
C GLN A 70 -4.62 26.04 -0.39
N LYS A 71 -5.66 25.27 -0.04
CA LYS A 71 -5.90 24.82 1.35
C LYS A 71 -4.86 23.81 1.85
N TYR A 72 -4.08 23.21 0.94
CA TYR A 72 -3.17 22.12 1.25
C TYR A 72 -1.68 22.49 1.05
N VAL A 73 -1.38 23.76 0.81
CA VAL A 73 -0.01 24.27 0.74
C VAL A 73 0.77 23.90 2.02
N GLY A 74 1.93 23.27 1.85
CA GLY A 74 2.76 22.79 2.97
C GLY A 74 2.14 21.67 3.81
N LYS A 75 1.07 21.03 3.34
CA LYS A 75 0.43 19.87 4.00
C LYS A 75 0.85 18.57 3.35
N ARG A 76 0.93 17.52 4.16
CA ARG A 76 1.24 16.16 3.75
C ARG A 76 -0.04 15.40 3.43
N ILE A 77 -0.19 15.00 2.18
CA ILE A 77 -1.34 14.27 1.65
C ILE A 77 -0.91 12.85 1.27
N LEU A 78 -1.60 11.84 1.81
CA LEU A 78 -1.51 10.47 1.32
C LEU A 78 -2.69 10.14 0.43
N LEU A 79 -2.41 9.76 -0.82
CA LEU A 79 -3.43 9.24 -1.71
C LEU A 79 -3.69 7.77 -1.40
N SER A 80 -4.91 7.51 -0.92
CA SER A 80 -5.49 6.24 -0.53
C SER A 80 -4.82 5.58 0.67
N SER A 81 -5.51 5.63 1.80
CA SER A 81 -5.11 4.95 3.05
C SER A 81 -5.98 3.74 3.39
N VAL A 82 -7.07 3.49 2.68
CA VAL A 82 -7.95 2.32 2.91
C VAL A 82 -8.47 1.70 1.61
N THR A 83 -7.80 2.02 0.51
CA THR A 83 -8.02 1.45 -0.83
C THR A 83 -6.71 1.58 -1.61
N ASP A 84 -6.70 1.19 -2.87
CA ASP A 84 -5.59 1.48 -3.79
C ASP A 84 -6.01 2.57 -4.77
N PRO A 85 -5.17 3.58 -5.08
CA PRO A 85 -5.55 4.63 -6.00
C PRO A 85 -5.52 4.20 -7.47
N TYR A 86 -4.85 3.10 -7.81
CA TYR A 86 -4.63 2.61 -9.18
C TYR A 86 -5.21 1.22 -9.41
N LEU A 87 -6.38 0.97 -8.82
CA LEU A 87 -7.17 -0.23 -9.07
C LEU A 87 -7.44 -0.46 -10.57
N PRO A 88 -7.71 -1.70 -11.02
CA PRO A 88 -8.06 -1.97 -12.42
C PRO A 88 -9.13 -1.04 -13.01
N LEU A 89 -10.15 -0.66 -12.24
CA LEU A 89 -11.23 0.24 -12.66
C LEU A 89 -10.81 1.73 -12.70
N GLU A 90 -9.67 2.11 -12.13
CA GLU A 90 -9.09 3.46 -12.30
C GLU A 90 -8.76 3.73 -13.78
N LYS A 91 -8.54 2.70 -14.62
CA LYS A 91 -8.43 2.86 -16.09
C LYS A 91 -9.67 3.52 -16.70
N LYS A 92 -10.85 3.20 -16.16
CA LYS A 92 -12.15 3.67 -16.64
C LYS A 92 -12.58 4.97 -15.95
N TYR A 93 -12.55 5.00 -14.61
CA TYR A 93 -13.16 6.11 -13.86
C TYR A 93 -12.23 7.30 -13.66
N GLN A 94 -10.93 7.05 -13.62
CA GLN A 94 -9.89 8.07 -13.56
C GLN A 94 -10.04 9.04 -12.37
N ASN A 95 -10.57 8.55 -11.24
CA ASN A 95 -10.81 9.40 -10.07
C ASN A 95 -9.48 9.88 -9.49
N THR A 96 -8.49 8.99 -9.41
CA THR A 96 -7.13 9.38 -9.00
C THR A 96 -6.55 10.41 -9.95
N ARG A 97 -6.63 10.18 -11.28
CA ARG A 97 -6.12 11.16 -12.26
C ARG A 97 -6.78 12.53 -12.10
N LYS A 98 -8.11 12.59 -11.99
CA LYS A 98 -8.87 13.85 -11.79
C LYS A 98 -8.45 14.56 -10.50
N ILE A 99 -8.18 13.83 -9.41
CA ILE A 99 -7.66 14.42 -8.17
C ILE A 99 -6.28 15.03 -8.42
N LEU A 100 -5.38 14.32 -9.11
CA LEU A 100 -4.04 14.81 -9.44
C LEU A 100 -4.09 16.04 -10.35
N GLU A 101 -4.98 16.07 -11.33
CA GLU A 101 -5.20 17.22 -12.20
C GLU A 101 -5.63 18.47 -11.43
N LYS A 102 -6.42 18.31 -10.35
CA LYS A 102 -6.78 19.43 -9.48
C LYS A 102 -5.66 19.83 -8.54
N LEU A 103 -4.87 18.89 -8.04
CA LEU A 103 -3.78 19.19 -7.11
C LEU A 103 -2.51 19.68 -7.81
N LYS A 104 -2.32 19.45 -9.11
CA LYS A 104 -1.09 19.86 -9.82
C LYS A 104 -0.78 21.35 -9.63
N GLY A 105 0.50 21.69 -9.51
CA GLY A 105 0.95 23.05 -9.20
C GLY A 105 0.83 23.48 -7.73
N THR A 106 0.23 22.67 -6.85
CA THR A 106 0.31 22.91 -5.40
C THR A 106 1.71 22.59 -4.85
N SER A 107 2.05 23.19 -3.71
CA SER A 107 3.24 22.84 -2.93
C SER A 107 2.93 21.87 -1.79
N ALA A 108 1.73 21.29 -1.74
CA ALA A 108 1.44 20.14 -0.89
C ALA A 108 2.42 18.99 -1.17
N GLU A 109 2.81 18.27 -0.12
CA GLU A 109 3.61 17.06 -0.23
C GLU A 109 2.68 15.87 -0.47
N VAL A 110 2.66 15.35 -1.70
CA VAL A 110 1.79 14.25 -2.09
C VAL A 110 2.55 12.93 -2.08
N SER A 111 2.06 11.96 -1.32
CA SER A 111 2.55 10.59 -1.33
C SER A 111 1.50 9.68 -1.94
N ILE A 112 1.90 8.80 -2.86
CA ILE A 112 1.04 7.77 -3.45
C ILE A 112 1.64 6.42 -3.11
N LEU A 113 0.83 5.47 -2.66
CA LEU A 113 1.23 4.07 -2.50
C LEU A 113 0.27 3.18 -3.30
N THR A 114 0.80 2.24 -4.09
CA THR A 114 -0.02 1.32 -4.88
C THR A 114 0.63 -0.05 -5.07
N LYS A 115 -0.15 -1.03 -5.50
CA LYS A 115 0.31 -2.34 -5.99
C LYS A 115 0.13 -2.52 -7.51
N SER A 116 -0.12 -1.43 -8.23
CA SER A 116 -0.54 -1.47 -9.62
C SER A 116 0.45 -0.76 -10.54
N LYS A 117 0.86 -1.44 -11.62
CA LYS A 117 1.70 -0.85 -12.67
C LYS A 117 0.98 0.27 -13.46
N LEU A 118 -0.33 0.43 -13.29
CA LEU A 118 -1.10 1.50 -13.92
C LEU A 118 -0.61 2.90 -13.51
N VAL A 119 0.07 3.03 -12.38
CA VAL A 119 0.63 4.29 -11.88
C VAL A 119 1.53 5.01 -12.89
N VAL A 120 2.20 4.28 -13.79
CA VAL A 120 3.05 4.87 -14.84
C VAL A 120 2.28 5.76 -15.82
N ARG A 121 0.96 5.58 -15.94
CA ARG A 121 0.08 6.38 -16.80
C ARG A 121 0.17 7.86 -16.46
N ASP A 122 0.30 8.19 -15.18
CA ASP A 122 0.16 9.56 -14.67
C ASP A 122 1.53 10.24 -14.41
N ILE A 123 2.63 9.71 -14.97
CA ILE A 123 3.96 10.34 -14.93
C ILE A 123 3.93 11.77 -15.47
N ASP A 124 3.12 12.03 -16.50
CA ASP A 124 2.92 13.36 -17.09
C ASP A 124 2.37 14.38 -16.06
N LEU A 125 1.51 13.91 -15.15
CA LEU A 125 0.97 14.72 -14.06
C LEU A 125 1.97 14.83 -12.91
N PHE A 126 2.66 13.74 -12.54
CA PHE A 126 3.62 13.75 -11.44
C PHE A 126 4.73 14.80 -11.64
N LYS A 127 5.20 14.97 -12.88
CA LYS A 127 6.18 16.01 -13.23
C LYS A 127 5.71 17.45 -12.99
N GLN A 128 4.40 17.67 -12.81
CA GLN A 128 3.82 18.99 -12.52
C GLN A 128 3.68 19.26 -11.00
N PHE A 129 4.17 18.36 -10.14
CA PHE A 129 4.20 18.55 -8.70
C PHE A 129 5.59 18.96 -8.23
N LYS A 130 5.66 19.93 -7.32
CA LYS A 130 6.92 20.30 -6.67
C LYS A 130 7.38 19.21 -5.70
N ASN A 131 6.45 18.65 -4.94
CA ASN A 131 6.71 17.67 -3.88
C ASN A 131 5.79 16.46 -4.05
N ILE A 132 6.21 15.48 -4.85
CA ILE A 132 5.51 14.20 -4.99
C ILE A 132 6.48 13.05 -4.83
N ARG A 133 6.02 11.99 -4.14
CA ARG A 133 6.71 10.70 -4.12
C ARG A 133 5.76 9.57 -4.41
N ILE A 134 6.22 8.59 -5.19
CA ILE A 134 5.44 7.43 -5.58
C ILE A 134 6.02 6.19 -4.94
N GLY A 135 5.15 5.38 -4.35
CA GLY A 135 5.51 4.17 -3.65
C GLY A 135 4.88 2.95 -4.28
N ILE A 136 5.64 1.87 -4.32
CA ILE A 136 5.12 0.55 -4.67
C ILE A 136 5.13 -0.37 -3.46
N SER A 137 4.01 -1.01 -3.17
CA SER A 137 3.95 -2.08 -2.19
C SER A 137 4.37 -3.39 -2.83
N ILE A 138 5.38 -4.01 -2.25
CA ILE A 138 5.86 -5.34 -2.62
C ILE A 138 6.04 -6.16 -1.36
N ASN A 139 5.85 -7.47 -1.45
CA ASN A 139 5.93 -8.37 -0.30
C ASN A 139 6.93 -9.48 -0.58
N THR A 140 6.90 -10.01 -1.80
CA THR A 140 7.76 -11.07 -2.28
C THR A 140 8.03 -10.85 -3.76
N LEU A 141 9.12 -11.44 -4.26
CA LEU A 141 9.38 -11.60 -5.70
C LEU A 141 8.80 -12.91 -6.25
N ASP A 142 8.39 -13.85 -5.37
CA ASP A 142 7.70 -15.09 -5.75
C ASP A 142 6.31 -14.76 -6.33
N GLU A 143 6.16 -14.90 -7.64
CA GLU A 143 4.89 -14.63 -8.31
C GLU A 143 3.78 -15.62 -7.93
N ASP A 144 4.11 -16.87 -7.62
CA ASP A 144 3.12 -17.87 -7.21
C ASP A 144 2.53 -17.50 -5.86
N PHE A 145 3.40 -17.14 -4.91
CA PHE A 145 2.94 -16.64 -3.63
C PHE A 145 2.14 -15.36 -3.78
N ALA A 146 2.64 -14.38 -4.55
CA ALA A 146 1.94 -13.12 -4.80
C ALA A 146 0.54 -13.34 -5.40
N ARG A 147 0.37 -14.29 -6.32
CA ARG A 147 -0.95 -14.66 -6.89
C ARG A 147 -1.93 -15.19 -5.83
N ILE A 148 -1.43 -15.90 -4.82
CA ILE A 148 -2.26 -16.43 -3.73
C ILE A 148 -2.70 -15.30 -2.79
N ILE A 149 -1.76 -14.42 -2.40
CA ILE A 149 -2.02 -13.42 -1.35
C ILE A 149 -2.61 -12.10 -1.87
N GLU A 150 -2.43 -11.80 -3.17
CA GLU A 150 -2.76 -10.51 -3.82
C GLU A 150 -3.30 -10.70 -5.25
N ARG A 151 -4.21 -11.66 -5.45
CA ARG A 151 -4.67 -12.18 -6.76
C ARG A 151 -4.85 -11.18 -7.91
N ALA A 152 -5.39 -10.00 -7.64
CA ALA A 152 -5.71 -9.01 -8.68
C ALA A 152 -4.75 -7.80 -8.76
N ALA A 153 -3.68 -7.81 -7.96
CA ALA A 153 -2.61 -6.81 -8.05
C ALA A 153 -1.65 -7.11 -9.22
N SER A 154 -0.81 -6.15 -9.60
CA SER A 154 0.22 -6.38 -10.62
C SER A 154 1.25 -7.40 -10.13
N LYS A 155 1.94 -8.11 -11.02
CA LYS A 155 3.02 -9.03 -10.63
C LYS A 155 4.15 -8.27 -9.90
N PRO A 156 4.92 -8.91 -9.02
CA PRO A 156 6.06 -8.28 -8.35
C PRO A 156 7.04 -7.58 -9.31
N MET A 157 7.50 -8.25 -10.38
CA MET A 157 8.43 -7.62 -11.34
C MET A 157 7.79 -6.48 -12.13
N ASP A 158 6.51 -6.62 -12.53
CA ASP A 158 5.72 -5.53 -13.13
C ASP A 158 5.66 -4.27 -12.24
N ARG A 159 5.67 -4.46 -10.91
CA ARG A 159 5.67 -3.37 -9.92
C ARG A 159 7.04 -2.70 -9.83
N LEU A 160 8.11 -3.48 -9.85
CA LEU A 160 9.48 -2.96 -9.88
C LEU A 160 9.78 -2.21 -11.18
N ASP A 161 9.35 -2.74 -12.33
CA ASP A 161 9.46 -2.05 -13.61
C ASP A 161 8.70 -0.72 -13.63
N ALA A 162 7.54 -0.67 -12.95
CA ALA A 162 6.76 0.56 -12.84
C ALA A 162 7.46 1.62 -12.01
N ILE A 163 8.03 1.25 -10.85
CA ILE A 163 8.74 2.21 -9.99
C ILE A 163 10.07 2.65 -10.64
N LYS A 164 10.77 1.76 -11.36
CA LYS A 164 11.95 2.10 -12.16
C LYS A 164 11.64 3.18 -13.20
N LYS A 165 10.57 3.02 -13.99
CA LYS A 165 10.15 4.03 -14.99
C LYS A 165 9.79 5.39 -14.37
N ILE A 166 9.27 5.38 -13.14
CA ILE A 166 8.95 6.62 -12.41
C ILE A 166 10.25 7.30 -11.94
N SER A 167 11.20 6.51 -11.43
CA SER A 167 12.53 7.00 -11.04
C SER A 167 13.28 7.61 -12.24
N GLU A 168 13.30 6.90 -13.39
CA GLU A 168 13.89 7.38 -14.66
C GLU A 168 13.24 8.69 -15.16
N ALA A 169 12.01 8.98 -14.75
CA ALA A 169 11.32 10.22 -15.04
C ALA A 169 11.68 11.38 -14.09
N GLY A 170 12.60 11.17 -13.15
CA GLY A 170 13.07 12.15 -12.17
C GLY A 170 12.12 12.38 -10.99
N ILE A 171 11.24 11.42 -10.70
CA ILE A 171 10.24 11.52 -9.63
C ILE A 171 10.70 10.68 -8.44
N SER A 172 10.56 11.23 -7.22
CA SER A 172 10.99 10.51 -6.03
C SER A 172 10.18 9.23 -5.81
N THR A 173 10.87 8.16 -5.44
CA THR A 173 10.31 6.81 -5.33
C THR A 173 10.55 6.20 -3.95
N TYR A 174 9.69 5.26 -3.57
CA TYR A 174 9.94 4.41 -2.42
C TYR A 174 9.37 3.00 -2.62
N VAL A 175 9.98 2.03 -1.96
CA VAL A 175 9.45 0.66 -1.91
C VAL A 175 8.94 0.40 -0.50
N PHE A 176 7.68 -0.03 -0.40
CA PHE A 176 7.08 -0.44 0.86
C PHE A 176 6.97 -1.96 0.92
N LEU A 177 7.89 -2.59 1.64
CA LEU A 177 7.91 -4.00 1.94
C LEU A 177 6.88 -4.32 3.02
N SER A 178 5.63 -4.50 2.60
CA SER A 178 4.51 -4.72 3.50
C SER A 178 3.43 -5.64 2.89
N PRO A 179 2.93 -6.60 3.70
CA PRO A 179 3.49 -7.03 4.98
C PRO A 179 4.71 -7.93 4.74
N PHE A 180 5.64 -8.02 5.70
CA PHE A 180 6.70 -9.02 5.68
C PHE A 180 6.14 -10.39 6.10
N PHE A 181 6.16 -11.39 5.22
CA PHE A 181 5.79 -12.77 5.55
C PHE A 181 7.00 -13.57 6.02
N PRO A 182 7.01 -14.09 7.26
CA PRO A 182 8.11 -14.90 7.81
C PRO A 182 8.56 -16.03 6.88
N GLU A 183 9.87 -16.14 6.64
CA GLU A 183 10.49 -17.17 5.78
C GLU A 183 10.04 -17.17 4.31
N ILE A 184 9.25 -16.19 3.87
CA ILE A 184 8.74 -16.11 2.49
C ILE A 184 9.12 -14.78 1.83
N SER A 185 9.05 -13.68 2.56
CA SER A 185 9.48 -12.36 2.09
C SER A 185 10.99 -12.25 2.16
N ASP A 186 11.67 -12.30 1.01
CA ASP A 186 13.10 -12.01 0.92
C ASP A 186 13.32 -10.50 0.71
N PHE A 187 13.51 -9.78 1.81
CA PHE A 187 13.74 -8.34 1.76
C PHE A 187 15.07 -7.97 1.10
N LYS A 188 16.09 -8.82 1.19
CA LYS A 188 17.40 -8.57 0.60
C LYS A 188 17.29 -8.64 -0.92
N ALA A 189 16.68 -9.70 -1.44
CA ALA A 189 16.44 -9.83 -2.87
C ALA A 189 15.62 -8.66 -3.43
N ILE A 190 14.55 -8.23 -2.73
CA ILE A 190 13.76 -7.05 -3.13
C ILE A 190 14.62 -5.78 -3.16
N ILE A 191 15.49 -5.57 -2.16
CA ILE A 191 16.38 -4.41 -2.14
C ILE A 191 17.36 -4.47 -3.30
N GLU A 192 18.07 -5.58 -3.50
CA GLU A 192 19.08 -5.69 -4.59
C GLU A 192 18.43 -5.48 -5.97
N GLU A 193 17.21 -5.95 -6.18
CA GLU A 193 16.46 -5.74 -7.43
C GLU A 193 15.98 -4.29 -7.64
N SER A 194 15.99 -3.45 -6.60
CA SER A 194 15.37 -2.11 -6.65
C SER A 194 16.24 -0.95 -6.19
N ILE A 195 17.45 -1.24 -5.68
CA ILE A 195 18.34 -0.27 -5.04
C ILE A 195 18.72 0.90 -5.96
N ASP A 196 18.92 0.61 -7.25
CA ASP A 196 19.35 1.60 -8.24
C ASP A 196 18.29 2.64 -8.59
N PHE A 197 17.03 2.41 -8.22
CA PHE A 197 15.91 3.26 -8.60
C PHE A 197 14.93 3.54 -7.47
N THR A 198 15.34 3.34 -6.20
CA THR A 198 14.51 3.55 -5.01
C THR A 198 15.17 4.51 -4.04
N ASP A 199 14.55 5.65 -3.74
CA ASP A 199 15.13 6.63 -2.81
C ASP A 199 14.98 6.21 -1.34
N ASN A 200 13.89 5.50 -1.01
CA ASN A 200 13.56 5.14 0.36
C ASN A 200 12.91 3.76 0.45
N TYR A 201 13.24 3.03 1.51
CA TYR A 201 12.58 1.78 1.86
C TYR A 201 11.70 1.94 3.10
N SER A 202 10.59 1.22 3.14
CA SER A 202 9.79 1.11 4.35
C SER A 202 9.38 -0.34 4.56
N PHE A 203 9.33 -0.78 5.81
CA PHE A 203 9.06 -2.17 6.17
C PHE A 203 7.94 -2.24 7.19
N GLU A 204 7.04 -3.21 7.05
CA GLU A 204 5.98 -3.48 8.02
C GLU A 204 5.86 -4.99 8.26
N ASN A 205 5.70 -5.39 9.53
CA ASN A 205 5.50 -6.79 9.87
C ASN A 205 4.12 -7.30 9.43
N LEU A 206 3.99 -8.61 9.26
CA LEU A 206 2.67 -9.23 9.13
C LEU A 206 1.89 -9.05 10.44
N ASN A 207 0.83 -8.26 10.37
CA ASN A 207 -0.07 -8.02 11.48
C ASN A 207 -1.14 -9.11 11.55
N PHE A 208 -1.02 -10.01 12.52
CA PHE A 208 -2.04 -11.00 12.84
C PHE A 208 -3.23 -10.32 13.53
N ARG A 209 -4.34 -10.20 12.81
CA ARG A 209 -5.60 -9.64 13.28
C ARG A 209 -6.66 -10.73 13.29
N PRO A 210 -7.63 -10.72 14.23
CA PRO A 210 -8.63 -11.78 14.32
C PRO A 210 -9.32 -12.12 12.99
N HIS A 211 -9.57 -11.12 12.14
CA HIS A 211 -10.23 -11.31 10.85
C HIS A 211 -9.33 -11.90 9.74
N ASN A 212 -8.00 -11.72 9.81
CA ASN A 212 -7.09 -12.19 8.77
C ASN A 212 -6.37 -13.50 9.13
N ILE A 213 -6.23 -13.82 10.42
CA ILE A 213 -5.53 -15.02 10.92
C ILE A 213 -6.03 -16.30 10.22
N PRO A 214 -7.34 -16.60 10.14
CA PRO A 214 -7.79 -17.84 9.52
C PRO A 214 -7.37 -17.98 8.05
N ARG A 215 -7.37 -16.87 7.29
CA ARG A 215 -6.97 -16.87 5.88
C ARG A 215 -5.47 -17.04 5.72
N ILE A 216 -4.68 -16.33 6.53
CA ILE A 216 -3.22 -16.46 6.54
C ILE A 216 -2.82 -17.89 6.89
N MET A 217 -3.33 -18.43 8.01
CA MET A 217 -2.98 -19.77 8.48
C MET A 217 -3.38 -20.86 7.49
N ARG A 218 -4.53 -20.70 6.82
CA ARG A 218 -4.93 -21.62 5.74
C ARG A 218 -3.94 -21.56 4.57
N VAL A 219 -3.59 -20.37 4.09
CA VAL A 219 -2.64 -20.22 2.98
C VAL A 219 -1.27 -20.80 3.33
N ILE A 220 -0.77 -20.56 4.54
CA ILE A 220 0.48 -21.16 5.01
C ILE A 220 0.35 -22.68 5.09
N LYS A 221 -0.73 -23.23 5.64
CA LYS A 221 -0.95 -24.68 5.73
C LYS A 221 -0.98 -25.34 4.34
N GLU A 222 -1.65 -24.73 3.38
CA GLU A 222 -1.86 -25.29 2.03
C GLU A 222 -0.61 -25.19 1.15
N ASN A 223 0.19 -24.14 1.28
CA ASN A 223 1.30 -23.85 0.36
C ASN A 223 2.70 -24.03 1.00
N TYR A 224 2.81 -23.82 2.32
CA TYR A 224 4.06 -23.95 3.08
C TYR A 224 3.83 -24.71 4.40
N PRO A 225 3.34 -25.98 4.35
CA PRO A 225 2.91 -26.71 5.55
C PRO A 225 4.01 -26.81 6.63
N LYS A 226 5.28 -26.84 6.22
CA LYS A 226 6.44 -26.87 7.12
C LYS A 226 6.60 -25.57 7.94
N LEU A 227 6.09 -24.44 7.45
CA LEU A 227 6.15 -23.15 8.15
C LEU A 227 4.99 -22.95 9.14
N LEU A 228 3.95 -23.79 9.08
CA LEU A 228 2.76 -23.62 9.93
C LEU A 228 3.08 -23.57 11.45
N PRO A 229 3.97 -24.42 12.01
CA PRO A 229 4.36 -24.32 13.41
C PRO A 229 4.98 -22.95 13.76
N LYS A 230 5.91 -22.45 12.93
CA LYS A 230 6.55 -21.14 13.10
C LYS A 230 5.54 -20.00 13.09
N TYR A 231 4.57 -20.02 12.17
CA TYR A 231 3.49 -19.01 12.16
C TYR A 231 2.58 -19.07 13.40
N LYS A 232 2.40 -20.24 14.02
CA LYS A 232 1.66 -20.35 15.31
C LYS A 232 2.48 -19.80 16.47
N GLU A 233 3.79 -19.95 16.42
CA GLU A 233 4.72 -19.43 17.43
C GLU A 233 4.81 -17.90 17.37
N ILE A 234 5.01 -17.31 16.19
CA ILE A 234 5.08 -15.85 15.99
C ILE A 234 3.80 -15.13 16.46
N GLN A 235 2.63 -15.80 16.40
CA GLN A 235 1.39 -15.26 16.93
C GLN A 235 1.38 -15.12 18.46
N LYS A 236 2.20 -15.91 19.15
CA LYS A 236 2.29 -15.94 20.62
C LYS A 236 3.50 -15.14 21.12
N ASP A 237 4.58 -15.14 20.37
CA ASP A 237 5.83 -14.49 20.73
C ASP A 237 6.22 -13.42 19.69
N PRO A 238 6.14 -12.13 20.06
CA PRO A 238 6.55 -11.04 19.18
C PRO A 238 8.06 -10.90 19.02
N SER A 239 8.90 -11.61 19.79
CA SER A 239 10.37 -11.51 19.75
C SER A 239 10.96 -11.79 18.37
N TYR A 240 10.30 -12.65 17.58
CA TYR A 240 10.65 -12.91 16.18
C TYR A 240 10.75 -11.61 15.36
N TRP A 241 9.88 -10.63 15.62
CA TRP A 241 9.89 -9.37 14.89
C TRP A 241 11.06 -8.47 15.29
N ASP A 242 11.55 -8.56 16.53
CA ASP A 242 12.75 -7.83 16.97
C ASP A 242 14.00 -8.35 16.22
N GLU A 243 14.11 -9.66 16.01
CA GLU A 243 15.19 -10.26 15.21
C GLU A 243 15.12 -9.82 13.74
N VAL A 244 13.93 -9.87 13.12
CA VAL A 244 13.74 -9.43 11.74
C VAL A 244 14.04 -7.93 11.61
N GLU A 245 13.61 -7.10 12.55
CA GLU A 245 13.92 -5.67 12.56
C GLU A 245 15.44 -5.43 12.61
N SER A 246 16.15 -6.11 13.50
CA SER A 246 17.60 -6.02 13.63
C SER A 246 18.32 -6.39 12.33
N ASN A 247 17.88 -7.49 11.70
CA ASN A 247 18.44 -7.96 10.43
C ASN A 247 18.20 -6.97 9.28
N ILE A 248 17.00 -6.40 9.16
CA ILE A 248 16.69 -5.38 8.16
C ILE A 248 17.54 -4.13 8.40
N ARG A 249 17.61 -3.66 9.65
CA ARG A 249 18.37 -2.46 10.03
C ARG A 249 19.85 -2.59 9.69
N SER A 250 20.49 -3.67 10.15
CA SER A 250 21.91 -3.94 9.88
C SER A 250 22.22 -3.97 8.38
N TYR A 251 21.36 -4.64 7.59
CA TYR A 251 21.54 -4.72 6.14
C TYR A 251 21.36 -3.36 5.44
N CYS A 252 20.33 -2.59 5.80
CA CYS A 252 20.08 -1.27 5.24
C CYS A 252 21.19 -0.26 5.60
N GLU A 253 21.69 -0.30 6.84
CA GLU A 253 22.81 0.53 7.30
C GLU A 253 24.10 0.18 6.54
N HIS A 254 24.41 -1.11 6.39
CA HIS A 254 25.56 -1.58 5.60
C HIS A 254 25.50 -1.12 4.13
N LYS A 255 24.30 -1.06 3.55
CA LYS A 255 24.05 -0.58 2.17
C LYS A 255 23.87 0.95 2.08
N ASN A 256 23.97 1.69 3.18
CA ASN A 256 23.74 3.15 3.26
C ASN A 256 22.38 3.59 2.70
N LEU A 257 21.31 2.84 2.99
CA LEU A 257 19.97 3.12 2.51
C LEU A 257 19.23 4.10 3.42
N ASN A 258 18.33 4.91 2.84
CA ASN A 258 17.30 5.60 3.62
C ASN A 258 16.13 4.63 3.87
N PHE A 259 15.81 4.39 5.14
CA PHE A 259 14.75 3.44 5.47
C PHE A 259 13.94 3.80 6.72
N LYS A 260 12.75 3.22 6.82
CA LYS A 260 11.90 3.28 8.01
C LYS A 260 11.31 1.91 8.32
N ILE A 261 11.45 1.43 9.55
CA ILE A 261 10.82 0.20 10.01
C ILE A 261 9.59 0.58 10.85
N GLN A 262 8.44 -0.01 10.50
CA GLN A 262 7.14 0.25 11.11
C GLN A 262 6.57 -1.04 11.69
N PHE A 263 7.37 -1.71 12.53
CA PHE A 263 6.94 -2.93 13.19
C PHE A 263 6.09 -2.61 14.44
N HIS A 264 5.28 -3.58 14.89
CA HIS A 264 4.46 -3.51 16.11
C HIS A 264 3.26 -2.53 16.10
N HIS A 265 2.92 -1.95 14.95
CA HIS A 265 1.73 -1.09 14.83
C HIS A 265 0.45 -1.91 14.63
N GLY A 266 -0.28 -2.20 15.71
CA GLY A 266 -1.64 -2.71 15.58
C GLY A 266 -2.16 -3.76 16.56
N GLY A 267 -1.50 -3.97 17.70
CA GLY A 267 -2.04 -4.87 18.74
C GLY A 267 -1.04 -5.41 19.75
N PHE A 268 0.26 -5.30 19.50
CA PHE A 268 1.28 -5.54 20.51
C PHE A 268 1.83 -4.20 20.98
N SER A 269 1.05 -3.48 21.79
CA SER A 269 1.67 -2.47 22.65
C SER A 269 2.64 -3.23 23.56
N LYS A 270 3.93 -2.87 23.55
CA LYS A 270 4.83 -3.21 24.65
C LYS A 270 4.13 -2.71 25.93
N SER A 271 3.65 -3.64 26.74
CA SER A 271 3.22 -3.38 28.12
C SER A 271 4.43 -2.98 28.95
#